data_AF-A0A2V7DJR6-F1
#
_entry.id   AF-A0A2V7DJR6-F1
#
_cell.length_a   1.000
_cell.length_b   1.000
_cell.length_c   1.000
_cell.angle_alpha   90.00
_cell.angle_beta   90.00
_cell.angle_gamma   90.00
#
_symmetry.space_group_name_H-M   'P 1'
#
loop_
_entity.id
_entity.type
_entity.pdbx_description
1 polymer ?
#
loop_
_entity_poly.entity_id
_entity_poly.type
_entity_poly.pdbx_seq_one_letter_code
_entity_poly.pdbx_strand_id
1 'polypeptide(L)' 'MDLRVGDRLGEWEVIGLPYTTTDGRIVHARAQRIDEPDSWEIRNWDVSKRLSVERMTAEEGKR' A
#
# COMPACT_ATOMS: atom_id res chain seq x y z
N MET A 1 7.90 -7.26 3.32
CA MET A 1 7.48 -5.92 2.85
C MET A 1 6.52 -5.39 3.90
N ASP A 2 6.78 -4.20 4.44
CA ASP A 2 5.89 -3.54 5.40
C ASP A 2 5.16 -2.43 4.64
N LEU A 3 3.89 -2.66 4.30
CA LEU A 3 3.04 -1.66 3.67
C LEU A 3 2.32 -0.87 4.74
N ARG A 4 2.08 0.42 4.50
CA ARG A 4 1.35 1.30 5.41
C ARG A 4 0.31 2.09 4.62
N VAL A 5 -0.71 2.57 5.33
CA VAL A 5 -1.67 3.52 4.73
C VAL A 5 -0.91 4.79 4.31
N GLY A 6 -1.15 5.26 3.09
CA GLY A 6 -0.42 6.34 2.44
C GLY A 6 0.76 5.90 1.56
N ASP A 7 1.13 4.61 1.56
CA ASP A 7 2.17 4.11 0.65
C ASP A 7 1.70 4.15 -0.80
N ARG A 8 2.57 4.62 -1.69
CA ARG A 8 2.33 4.60 -3.14
C ARG A 8 3.07 3.46 -3.82
N LEU A 9 2.33 2.72 -4.63
CA LEU A 9 2.76 1.54 -5.40
C LEU A 9 2.45 1.75 -6.87
N GLY A 10 3.34 2.48 -7.56
CA GLY A 10 3.11 2.90 -8.94
C GLY A 10 1.94 3.87 -9.02
N GLU A 11 0.87 3.47 -9.68
CA GLU A 11 -0.36 4.28 -9.83
C GLU A 11 -1.38 4.10 -8.69
N TRP A 12 -1.03 3.34 -7.64
CA TRP A 12 -1.93 3.00 -6.54
C TRP A 12 -1.46 3.59 -5.23
N GLU A 13 -2.39 4.06 -4.41
CA GLU A 13 -2.13 4.52 -3.04
C GLU A 13 -2.87 3.62 -2.05
N VAL A 14 -2.17 3.15 -1.01
CA VAL A 14 -2.76 2.31 0.03
C VAL A 14 -3.63 3.17 0.93
N ILE A 15 -4.92 2.86 1.02
CA ILE A 15 -5.91 3.62 1.79
C ILE A 15 -6.49 2.86 2.97
N GLY A 16 -6.17 1.58 3.11
CA GLY A 16 -6.66 0.73 4.20
C GLY A 16 -5.55 -0.10 4.83
N LEU A 17 -5.79 -0.53 6.06
CA LEU A 17 -4.82 -1.28 6.86
C LEU A 17 -4.38 -2.55 6.10
N PRO A 18 -3.09 -2.67 5.78
CA PRO A 18 -2.58 -3.89 5.16
C PRO A 18 -2.56 -5.04 6.17
N TYR A 19 -2.85 -6.25 5.68
CA TYR A 19 -2.78 -7.48 6.44
C TYR A 19 -2.16 -8.60 5.61
N THR A 20 -1.41 -9.48 6.26
CA THR A 20 -0.78 -10.63 5.64
C THR A 20 -1.64 -11.88 5.81
N THR A 21 -1.70 -12.75 4.80
CA THR A 21 -2.27 -14.10 4.97
C THR A 21 -1.28 -15.04 5.64
N THR A 22 -1.74 -16.21 6.11
CA THR A 22 -1.04 -17.20 6.97
C THR A 22 0.40 -17.55 6.58
N ASP A 23 0.81 -17.38 5.33
CA ASP A 23 2.18 -17.67 4.88
C ASP A 23 3.14 -16.46 5.02
N GLY A 24 2.64 -15.28 5.42
CA GLY A 24 3.42 -14.02 5.53
C GLY A 24 3.94 -13.49 4.19
N ARG A 25 3.65 -14.21 3.10
CA ARG A 25 4.21 -13.99 1.77
C ARG A 25 3.44 -12.96 0.96
N ILE A 26 2.15 -12.86 1.19
CA ILE A 26 1.27 -11.97 0.44
C ILE A 26 0.65 -10.95 1.38
N VAL A 27 0.96 -9.67 1.14
CA VAL A 27 0.36 -8.53 1.84
C VAL A 27 -0.87 -8.09 1.06
N HIS A 28 -2.03 -8.06 1.69
CA HIS A 28 -3.27 -7.53 1.13
C HIS A 28 -3.52 -6.14 1.72
N ALA A 29 -3.90 -5.17 0.90
CA ALA A 29 -4.35 -3.87 1.39
C ALA A 29 -5.43 -3.30 0.47
N ARG A 30 -6.26 -2.41 1.01
CA ARG A 30 -7.14 -1.59 0.18
C ARG A 30 -6.31 -0.49 -0.45
N ALA A 31 -6.40 -0.36 -1.78
CA ALA A 31 -5.71 0.67 -2.53
C ALA A 31 -6.69 1.39 -3.45
N GLN A 32 -6.45 2.67 -3.71
CA GLN A 32 -7.16 3.44 -4.73
C GLN A 32 -6.22 3.86 -5.86
N ARG A 33 -6.75 4.07 -7.06
CA ARG A 33 -5.95 4.68 -8.14
C ARG A 33 -5.68 6.14 -7.78
N ILE A 34 -4.45 6.59 -8.03
CA ILE A 34 -4.05 7.98 -7.83
C ILE A 34 -4.77 8.89 -8.84
N ASP A 35 -4.96 8.39 -10.06
CA ASP A 35 -5.64 9.12 -11.15
C ASP A 35 -7.17 9.09 -11.01
N GLU A 36 -7.72 8.03 -10.41
CA GLU A 36 -9.15 7.82 -10.23
C GLU A 36 -9.47 7.46 -8.77
N PRO A 37 -9.60 8.46 -7.88
CA PRO A 37 -9.77 8.23 -6.45
C PRO A 37 -11.08 7.53 -6.04
N ASP A 38 -12.08 7.51 -6.93
CA ASP A 38 -13.35 6.79 -6.72
C ASP A 38 -13.19 5.27 -6.87
N SER A 39 -12.16 4.84 -7.61
CA SER A 39 -11.86 3.44 -7.89
C SER A 39 -10.90 2.87 -6.84
N TRP A 40 -11.47 2.20 -5.85
CA TRP A 40 -10.71 1.43 -4.87
C TRP A 40 -10.88 -0.08 -5.07
N GLU A 41 -9.80 -0.83 -4.84
CA GLU A 41 -9.79 -2.30 -4.90
C GLU A 41 -8.94 -2.89 -3.76
N ILE A 42 -9.20 -4.16 -3.44
CA ILE A 42 -8.32 -4.92 -2.53
C ILE A 42 -7.20 -5.50 -3.39
N ARG A 43 -5.99 -4.99 -3.20
CA ARG A 43 -4.82 -5.43 -3.93
C ARG A 43 -3.93 -6.28 -3.03
N ASN A 44 -3.20 -7.20 -3.67
CA ASN A 44 -2.25 -8.04 -2.99
C ASN A 44 -0.87 -7.91 -3.63
N TRP A 45 0.15 -7.86 -2.79
CA TRP A 45 1.55 -7.75 -3.19
C TRP A 45 2.36 -8.85 -2.53
N ASP A 46 3.10 -9.56 -3.36
CA ASP A 46 3.99 -10.64 -2.93
C ASP A 46 5.31 -10.04 -2.43
N VAL A 47 5.75 -10.43 -1.23
CA VAL A 47 6.99 -9.91 -0.62
C VAL A 47 8.27 -10.27 -1.38
N SER A 48 8.23 -11.32 -2.22
CA SER A 48 9.35 -11.68 -3.09
C SER A 48 9.42 -10.82 -4.36
N LYS A 49 8.31 -10.19 -4.78
CA LYS A 49 8.32 -9.19 -5.84
C LYS A 49 8.77 -7.85 -5.29
N ARG A 50 9.98 -7.43 -5.69
CA ARG A 50 10.54 -6.13 -5.33
C ARG A 50 9.72 -5.02 -6.00
N LEU A 51 8.70 -4.55 -5.30
CA LEU A 51 7.91 -3.40 -5.69
C LEU A 51 8.57 -2.16 -5.11
N SER A 52 8.80 -1.14 -5.93
CA SER A 52 9.26 0.16 -5.46
C SER A 52 8.11 0.81 -4.70
N VAL A 53 8.20 0.78 -3.38
CA VAL A 53 7.28 1.50 -2.50
C VAL A 53 7.79 2.94 -2.42
N GLU A 54 7.06 3.87 -3.02
CA GLU A 54 7.34 5.28 -2.86
C GLU A 54 6.69 5.76 -1.57
N ARG A 55 7.50 5.78 -0.51
CA ARG A 55 7.14 6.41 0.76
C ARG A 55 7.28 7.91 0.57
N MET A 56 6.18 8.56 0.23
CA MET A 56 6.06 9.97 0.55
C MET A 56 5.98 10.00 2.08
N THR A 57 7.11 10.24 2.75
CA THR A 57 7.10 10.59 4.17
C THR A 57 6.23 11.84 4.28
N ALA A 58 4.96 11.64 4.60
CA ALA A 58 4.17 12.66 5.27
C ALA A 58 4.84 12.87 6.62
N GLU A 59 5.91 13.67 6.62
CA GLU A 59 6.29 14.44 7.79
C GLU A 59 5.16 15.43 8.05
N GLU A 60 4.02 14.92 8.54
CA GLU A 60 3.12 15.74 9.32
C GLU A 60 3.62 15.66 10.77
N GLY A 61 4.32 16.72 11.15
CA GLY A 61 4.79 16.89 12.50
C GLY A 61 3.64 16.81 13.50
N LYS A 62 3.90 16.14 14.62
CA LYS A 62 3.21 16.46 15.88
C LYS A 62 4.15 16.26 17.06
N ARG A 63 4.79 17.38 17.41
CA ARG A 63 5.41 17.76 18.69
C ARG A 63 6.64 17.01 19.17
#